data_AF-A0A5E4CQJ4-F1
#
_entry.id   AF-A0A5E4CQJ4-F1
#
_cell.length_a   1.000
_cell.length_b   1.000
_cell.length_c   1.000
_cell.angle_alpha   90.00
_cell.angle_beta   90.00
_cell.angle_gamma   90.00
#
_symmetry.space_group_name_H-M   'P 1'
#
loop_
_entity.id
_entity.type
_entity.pdbx_description
1 polymer ?
#
loop_
_entity_poly.entity_id
_entity_poly.type
_entity_poly.pdbx_seq_one_letter_code
_entity_poly.pdbx_strand_id
1 'polypeptide(L)'
;SAIRKGRSAKSFGPDQINTGATDFNVFGLTLSEMMKYTSYFLAFQLCIILGSSSCYSQDTVNKEIEDLKGYFNASNSNVSDGGSLFLDILDKWKEESDKKVIQSQIVSFYFKLFEHLKDNKIIQRSMDTIKGDLFAKFFNSSTNKLQDFLKVSQVQVNDLKIQRKAVSELKKVMNDLLPHSTLRKRKRSQSSIRGRRASK
;
A
#
# COMPACT_ATOMS: atom_id res chain seq x y z
N SER A 1 87.71 15.67 -37.40
CA SER A 1 87.36 16.94 -36.74
C SER A 1 86.24 16.65 -35.75
N ALA A 2 86.56 16.32 -34.49
CA ALA A 2 86.72 17.24 -33.35
C ALA A 2 85.37 17.84 -32.86
N ILE A 3 84.85 17.39 -31.70
CA ILE A 3 84.72 18.16 -30.41
C ILE A 3 83.43 19.02 -30.37
N ARG A 4 82.59 19.18 -29.33
CA ARG A 4 82.40 18.69 -27.93
C ARG A 4 81.04 19.25 -27.44
N LYS A 5 80.47 18.60 -26.40
CA LYS A 5 79.74 19.13 -25.21
C LYS A 5 78.50 20.03 -25.42
N GLY A 6 77.45 19.95 -24.59
CA GLY A 6 77.36 19.38 -23.25
C GLY A 6 75.94 19.28 -22.71
N ARG A 7 75.83 18.47 -21.65
CA ARG A 7 74.64 18.19 -20.82
C ARG A 7 74.27 19.40 -19.96
N SER A 8 73.00 19.51 -19.57
CA SER A 8 72.68 19.81 -18.16
C SER A 8 71.33 19.21 -17.76
N ALA A 9 71.37 18.46 -16.66
CA ALA A 9 70.25 17.78 -16.03
C ALA A 9 69.47 18.74 -15.13
N LYS A 10 68.16 18.53 -14.98
CA LYS A 10 67.39 19.06 -13.85
C LYS A 10 66.91 17.88 -13.02
N SER A 11 67.52 17.77 -11.84
CA SER A 11 67.21 16.84 -10.77
C SER A 11 65.90 17.21 -10.09
N PHE A 12 65.07 16.20 -9.85
CA PHE A 12 64.04 16.23 -8.81
C PHE A 12 64.70 16.06 -7.45
N GLY A 13 64.37 16.95 -6.50
CA GLY A 13 64.70 16.85 -5.09
C GLY A 13 63.64 17.60 -4.27
N PRO A 14 63.31 17.14 -3.04
CA PRO A 14 62.10 17.53 -2.33
C PRO A 14 62.36 18.65 -1.32
N ASP A 15 61.53 19.69 -1.34
CA ASP A 15 61.52 20.69 -0.28
C ASP A 15 60.33 20.48 0.67
N GLN A 16 60.68 20.44 1.94
CA GLN A 16 59.81 20.20 3.08
C GLN A 16 58.98 21.45 3.45
N ILE A 17 57.73 21.17 3.83
CA ILE A 17 57.03 21.59 5.06
C ILE A 17 57.29 23.03 5.56
N ASN A 18 56.25 23.87 5.50
CA ASN A 18 55.81 24.63 6.67
C ASN A 18 54.34 25.10 6.55
N THR A 19 53.50 24.43 7.33
CA THR A 19 52.52 25.00 8.29
C THR A 19 51.98 26.41 7.98
N GLY A 20 50.78 26.44 7.38
CA GLY A 20 49.85 27.56 7.44
C GLY A 20 48.54 27.08 8.05
N ALA A 21 48.31 27.45 9.30
CA ALA A 21 47.08 27.18 10.03
C ALA A 21 45.88 27.73 9.24
N THR A 22 44.96 26.85 8.85
CA THR A 22 43.61 27.26 8.43
C THR A 22 42.77 27.33 9.69
N ASP A 23 42.66 28.55 10.23
CA ASP A 23 41.67 28.93 11.22
C ASP A 23 40.26 28.67 10.67
N PHE A 24 39.75 27.46 10.93
CA PHE A 24 38.33 27.13 10.80
C PHE A 24 37.60 27.59 12.06
N ASN A 25 37.45 28.90 12.22
CA ASN A 25 36.55 29.51 13.19
C ASN A 25 35.88 30.75 12.60
N VAL A 26 35.15 30.56 11.51
CA VAL A 26 34.19 31.55 11.01
C VAL A 26 32.88 30.84 10.73
N PHE A 27 32.16 30.52 11.81
CA PHE A 27 30.70 30.52 11.96
C PHE A 27 30.42 29.79 13.28
N GLY A 28 30.30 30.57 14.36
CA GLY A 28 29.87 30.09 15.65
C GLY A 28 28.42 29.61 15.59
N LEU A 29 28.22 28.38 15.15
CA LEU A 29 27.03 27.60 15.43
C LEU A 29 27.48 26.45 16.31
N THR A 30 26.90 26.37 17.50
CA THR A 30 27.25 25.29 18.44
C THR A 30 26.97 23.94 17.76
N LEU A 31 27.73 22.89 18.08
CA LEU A 31 27.47 21.53 17.56
C LEU A 31 25.99 21.12 17.76
N SER A 32 25.34 21.67 18.79
CA SER A 32 23.91 21.50 19.09
C SER A 32 22.96 22.14 18.06
N GLU A 33 23.35 23.25 17.43
CA GLU A 33 22.58 23.92 16.39
C GLU A 33 22.73 23.17 15.06
N MET A 34 23.93 22.70 14.72
CA MET A 34 24.13 21.83 13.55
C MET A 34 23.33 20.52 13.63
N MET A 35 23.24 19.89 14.81
CA MET A 35 22.40 18.69 15.00
C MET A 35 20.90 18.97 14.82
N LYS A 36 20.42 20.16 15.23
CA LYS A 36 19.02 20.57 15.01
C LYS A 36 18.72 20.81 13.53
N TYR A 37 19.57 21.54 12.81
CA TYR A 37 19.39 21.77 11.37
C TYR A 37 19.49 20.48 10.55
N THR A 38 20.36 19.55 10.95
CA THR A 38 20.44 18.21 10.33
C THR A 38 19.16 17.42 10.56
N SER A 39 18.58 17.48 11.77
CA SER A 39 17.28 16.87 12.07
C SER A 39 16.16 17.44 11.21
N TYR A 40 16.09 18.76 11.04
CA TYR A 40 15.10 19.41 10.16
C TYR A 40 15.30 19.04 8.69
N PHE A 41 16.55 18.95 8.22
CA PHE A 41 16.85 18.53 6.86
C PHE A 41 16.47 17.07 6.62
N LEU A 42 16.77 16.17 7.55
CA LEU A 42 16.35 14.76 7.51
C LEU A 42 14.82 14.61 7.56
N ALA A 43 14.15 15.39 8.41
CA ALA A 43 12.69 15.42 8.48
C ALA A 43 12.07 15.96 7.19
N PHE A 44 12.68 16.96 6.56
CA PHE A 44 12.24 17.50 5.27
C PHE A 44 12.45 16.49 4.13
N GLN A 45 13.59 15.80 4.10
CA GLN A 45 13.83 14.70 3.15
C GLN A 45 12.85 13.54 3.35
N LEU A 46 12.57 13.15 4.59
CA LEU A 46 11.53 12.18 4.92
C LEU A 46 10.15 12.67 4.46
N CYS A 47 9.79 13.93 4.68
CA CYS A 47 8.53 14.51 4.20
C CYS A 47 8.44 14.55 2.68
N ILE A 48 9.54 14.82 1.97
CA ILE A 48 9.57 14.75 0.51
C ILE A 48 9.38 13.30 0.07
N ILE A 49 10.10 12.33 0.63
CA ILE A 49 10.00 10.92 0.24
C ILE A 49 8.62 10.31 0.57
N LEU A 50 8.10 10.57 1.77
CA LEU A 50 6.79 10.06 2.19
C LEU A 50 5.62 10.83 1.53
N GLY A 51 5.74 12.14 1.37
CA GLY A 51 4.70 12.98 0.77
C GLY A 51 4.59 12.85 -0.75
N SER A 52 5.71 12.57 -1.44
CA SER A 52 5.72 12.41 -2.89
C SER A 52 5.23 11.03 -3.36
N SER A 53 5.54 9.94 -2.65
CA SER A 53 5.16 8.59 -3.11
C SER A 53 3.63 8.38 -3.20
N SER A 54 2.87 9.04 -2.32
CA SER A 54 1.40 9.04 -2.34
C SER A 54 0.82 9.78 -3.55
N CYS A 55 1.41 10.93 -3.92
CA CYS A 55 0.92 11.75 -5.03
C CYS A 55 1.30 11.18 -6.41
N TYR A 56 2.58 10.77 -6.57
CA TYR A 56 3.08 10.20 -7.83
C TYR A 56 2.38 8.89 -8.21
N SER A 57 1.99 8.06 -7.22
CA SER A 57 1.24 6.84 -7.49
C SER A 57 -0.19 7.13 -7.94
N GLN A 58 -0.86 8.12 -7.33
CA GLN A 58 -2.22 8.46 -7.70
C GLN A 58 -2.34 9.10 -9.09
N ASP A 59 -1.42 9.99 -9.45
CA ASP A 59 -1.38 10.58 -10.80
C ASP A 59 -1.11 9.53 -11.88
N THR A 60 -0.24 8.56 -11.58
CA THR A 60 0.05 7.44 -12.48
C THR A 60 -1.19 6.58 -12.69
N VAL A 61 -1.88 6.21 -11.61
CA VAL A 61 -3.11 5.41 -11.70
C VAL A 61 -4.21 6.16 -12.45
N ASN A 62 -4.40 7.46 -12.18
CA ASN A 62 -5.39 8.28 -12.88
C ASN A 62 -5.11 8.34 -14.38
N LYS A 63 -3.84 8.52 -14.78
CA LYS A 63 -3.45 8.49 -16.19
C LYS A 63 -3.80 7.16 -16.86
N GLU A 64 -3.45 6.05 -16.23
CA GLU A 64 -3.72 4.72 -16.76
C GLU A 64 -5.24 4.41 -16.80
N ILE A 65 -6.05 5.01 -15.90
CA ILE A 65 -7.52 4.98 -15.97
C ILE A 65 -8.02 5.74 -17.20
N GLU A 66 -7.48 6.93 -17.49
CA GLU A 66 -7.86 7.70 -18.69
C GLU A 66 -7.47 6.97 -19.98
N ASP A 67 -6.29 6.33 -20.02
CA ASP A 67 -5.88 5.49 -21.16
C ASP A 67 -6.86 4.31 -21.37
N LEU A 68 -7.28 3.66 -20.28
CA LEU A 68 -8.27 2.58 -20.33
C LEU A 68 -9.65 3.09 -20.78
N LYS A 69 -10.10 4.26 -20.31
CA LYS A 69 -11.33 4.91 -20.77
C LYS A 69 -11.27 5.21 -22.25
N GLY A 70 -10.16 5.75 -22.73
CA GLY A 70 -9.92 6.03 -24.15
C GLY A 70 -10.02 4.77 -25.00
N TYR A 71 -9.42 3.67 -24.55
CA TYR A 71 -9.50 2.38 -25.23
C TYR A 71 -10.94 1.86 -25.38
N PHE A 72 -11.77 1.97 -24.35
CA PHE A 72 -13.16 1.52 -24.37
C PHE A 72 -14.14 2.54 -24.97
N ASN A 73 -13.66 3.71 -25.42
CA ASN A 73 -14.50 4.84 -25.79
C ASN A 73 -15.51 5.21 -24.68
N ALA A 74 -15.08 5.09 -23.42
CA ALA A 74 -15.93 5.27 -22.24
C ALA A 74 -16.35 6.73 -21.98
N SER A 75 -15.81 7.68 -22.76
CA SER A 75 -16.17 9.10 -22.72
C SER A 75 -17.31 9.46 -23.69
N ASN A 76 -17.85 8.49 -24.42
CA ASN A 76 -19.00 8.69 -25.31
C ASN A 76 -20.27 8.99 -24.50
N SER A 77 -21.12 9.89 -24.99
CA SER A 77 -22.39 10.27 -24.35
C SER A 77 -23.33 9.09 -24.07
N ASN A 78 -23.22 8.00 -24.84
CA ASN A 78 -24.04 6.81 -24.66
C ASN A 78 -23.66 5.98 -23.43
N VAL A 79 -22.52 6.25 -22.81
CA VAL A 79 -22.01 5.49 -21.65
C VAL A 79 -22.75 5.86 -20.36
N SER A 80 -23.36 7.05 -20.30
CA SER A 80 -24.22 7.45 -19.18
C SER A 80 -25.68 7.01 -19.34
N ASP A 81 -26.03 6.38 -20.47
CA ASP A 81 -27.37 5.84 -20.67
C ASP A 81 -27.62 4.65 -19.73
N GLY A 82 -28.75 4.66 -19.03
CA GLY A 82 -29.07 3.67 -17.99
C GLY A 82 -28.54 3.96 -16.58
N GLY A 83 -27.88 5.11 -16.36
CA GLY A 83 -27.40 5.53 -15.03
C GLY A 83 -26.05 4.93 -14.63
N SER A 84 -25.63 5.13 -13.38
CA SER A 84 -24.32 4.65 -12.93
C SER A 84 -24.36 3.18 -12.51
N LEU A 85 -23.32 2.41 -12.89
CA LEU A 85 -23.25 0.98 -12.56
C LEU A 85 -23.01 0.73 -11.06
N PHE A 86 -22.13 1.53 -10.45
CA PHE A 86 -21.67 1.30 -9.08
C PHE A 86 -21.72 2.55 -8.19
N LEU A 87 -21.69 3.76 -8.75
CA LEU A 87 -21.54 4.99 -7.96
C LEU A 87 -22.75 5.22 -7.06
N ASP A 88 -23.96 5.10 -7.62
CA ASP A 88 -25.20 5.28 -6.88
C ASP A 88 -25.38 4.20 -5.80
N ILE A 89 -24.78 3.03 -5.98
CA ILE A 89 -24.78 1.95 -4.99
C ILE A 89 -23.80 2.30 -3.87
N LEU A 90 -22.58 2.73 -4.21
CA LEU A 90 -21.55 3.09 -3.23
C LEU A 90 -21.97 4.28 -2.35
N ASP A 91 -22.69 5.26 -2.90
CA ASP A 91 -23.14 6.44 -2.16
C ASP A 91 -24.24 6.15 -1.14
N LYS A 92 -24.98 5.03 -1.30
CA LYS A 92 -26.00 4.60 -0.34
C LYS A 92 -25.42 4.08 0.97
N TRP A 93 -24.21 3.52 0.95
CA TRP A 93 -23.61 2.84 2.10
C TRP A 93 -22.60 3.73 2.82
N LYS A 94 -22.99 4.26 3.98
CA LYS A 94 -22.13 5.14 4.79
C LYS A 94 -21.28 4.39 5.82
N GLU A 95 -21.75 3.25 6.31
CA GLU A 95 -21.01 2.44 7.28
C GLU A 95 -19.86 1.70 6.57
N GLU A 96 -18.65 1.75 7.14
CA GLU A 96 -17.47 1.13 6.54
C GLU A 96 -17.62 -0.39 6.39
N SER A 97 -18.30 -1.05 7.32
CA SER A 97 -18.58 -2.49 7.28
C SER A 97 -19.45 -2.86 6.08
N ASP A 98 -20.59 -2.20 5.91
CA ASP A 98 -21.51 -2.37 4.78
C ASP A 98 -20.84 -1.99 3.45
N LYS A 99 -20.11 -0.88 3.45
CA LYS A 99 -19.36 -0.41 2.28
C LYS A 99 -18.33 -1.44 1.84
N LYS A 100 -17.62 -2.10 2.76
CA LYS A 100 -16.65 -3.16 2.43
C LYS A 100 -17.30 -4.39 1.81
N VAL A 101 -18.52 -4.74 2.20
CA VAL A 101 -19.29 -5.84 1.57
C VAL A 101 -19.54 -5.54 0.10
N ILE A 102 -20.00 -4.32 -0.21
CA ILE A 102 -20.29 -3.90 -1.59
C ILE A 102 -19.00 -3.72 -2.40
N GLN A 103 -17.99 -3.06 -1.83
CA GLN A 103 -16.69 -2.89 -2.48
C GLN A 103 -16.05 -4.24 -2.82
N SER A 104 -16.19 -5.26 -1.97
CA SER A 104 -15.72 -6.62 -2.24
C SER A 104 -16.28 -7.18 -3.55
N GLN A 105 -17.58 -6.98 -3.80
CA GLN A 105 -18.22 -7.40 -5.05
C GLN A 105 -17.74 -6.60 -6.26
N ILE A 106 -17.58 -5.28 -6.11
CA ILE A 106 -17.09 -4.40 -7.19
C ILE A 106 -15.64 -4.75 -7.56
N VAL A 107 -14.77 -4.98 -6.59
CA VAL A 107 -13.38 -5.41 -6.82
C VAL A 107 -13.33 -6.76 -7.53
N SER A 108 -14.19 -7.71 -7.13
CA SER A 108 -14.33 -9.01 -7.80
C SER A 108 -14.73 -8.85 -9.27
N PHE A 109 -15.68 -7.96 -9.55
CA PHE A 109 -16.09 -7.63 -10.92
C PHE A 109 -14.93 -7.08 -11.76
N TYR A 110 -14.18 -6.10 -11.26
CA TYR A 110 -13.05 -5.54 -12.01
C TYR A 110 -11.94 -6.57 -12.25
N PHE A 111 -11.62 -7.43 -11.28
CA PHE A 111 -10.67 -8.52 -11.52
C PHE A 111 -11.17 -9.49 -12.59
N LYS A 112 -12.46 -9.83 -12.59
CA LYS A 112 -13.06 -10.68 -13.64
C LYS A 112 -13.02 -10.00 -15.01
N LEU A 113 -13.31 -8.70 -15.08
CA LEU A 113 -13.20 -7.91 -16.30
C LEU A 113 -11.77 -7.92 -16.85
N PHE A 114 -10.78 -7.66 -16.00
CA PHE A 114 -9.38 -7.66 -16.41
C PHE A 114 -8.86 -9.06 -16.78
N GLU A 115 -9.39 -10.12 -16.18
CA GLU A 115 -9.05 -11.49 -16.56
C GLU A 115 -9.55 -11.82 -17.98
N HIS A 116 -10.74 -11.33 -18.36
CA HIS A 116 -11.25 -11.49 -19.73
C HIS A 116 -10.44 -10.72 -20.78
N LEU A 117 -9.69 -9.70 -20.35
CA LEU A 117 -8.94 -8.79 -21.23
C LEU A 117 -7.42 -9.07 -21.22
N LYS A 118 -6.97 -10.09 -20.49
CA LYS A 118 -5.54 -10.34 -20.22
C LYS A 118 -4.66 -10.49 -21.46
N ASP A 119 -5.23 -10.95 -22.58
CA ASP A 119 -4.48 -11.16 -23.83
C ASP A 119 -4.28 -9.85 -24.62
N ASN A 120 -4.90 -8.76 -24.17
CA ASN A 120 -4.82 -7.46 -24.82
C ASN A 120 -3.59 -6.67 -24.35
N LYS A 121 -2.52 -6.75 -25.13
CA LYS A 121 -1.24 -6.08 -24.86
C LYS A 121 -1.32 -4.56 -24.82
N ILE A 122 -2.32 -3.94 -25.47
CA ILE A 122 -2.45 -2.48 -25.56
C ILE A 122 -2.77 -1.90 -24.17
N ILE A 123 -3.68 -2.55 -23.44
CA ILE A 123 -4.17 -2.09 -22.13
C ILE A 123 -3.55 -2.86 -20.96
N GLN A 124 -2.64 -3.80 -21.22
CA GLN A 124 -2.04 -4.66 -20.20
C GLN A 124 -1.36 -3.84 -19.10
N ARG A 125 -0.54 -2.86 -19.49
CA ARG A 125 0.15 -1.96 -18.55
C ARG A 125 -0.83 -1.21 -17.65
N SER A 126 -1.90 -0.67 -18.24
CA SER A 126 -2.91 0.09 -17.50
C SER A 126 -3.67 -0.80 -16.52
N MET A 127 -4.05 -2.01 -16.96
CA MET A 127 -4.69 -3.00 -16.10
C MET A 127 -3.77 -3.43 -14.95
N ASP A 128 -2.49 -3.70 -15.21
CA ASP A 128 -1.55 -4.12 -14.16
C ASP A 128 -1.32 -3.02 -13.12
N THR A 129 -1.23 -1.76 -13.57
CA THR A 129 -1.10 -0.59 -12.68
C THR A 129 -2.33 -0.43 -11.80
N ILE A 130 -3.54 -0.50 -12.39
CA ILE A 130 -4.80 -0.38 -11.65
C ILE A 130 -5.00 -1.56 -10.70
N LYS A 131 -4.64 -2.80 -11.10
CA LYS A 131 -4.65 -3.97 -10.22
C LYS A 131 -3.72 -3.78 -9.01
N GLY A 132 -2.54 -3.22 -9.23
CA GLY A 132 -1.58 -2.91 -8.16
C GLY A 132 -2.13 -1.89 -7.16
N ASP A 133 -2.80 -0.84 -7.65
CA ASP A 133 -3.43 0.17 -6.79
C ASP A 133 -4.64 -0.40 -6.01
N LEU A 134 -5.49 -1.21 -6.65
CA LEU A 134 -6.55 -1.95 -5.97
C LEU A 134 -6.00 -2.88 -4.89
N PHE A 135 -4.89 -3.56 -5.17
CA PHE A 135 -4.20 -4.40 -4.21
C PHE A 135 -3.74 -3.60 -2.98
N ALA A 136 -3.10 -2.45 -3.19
CA ALA A 136 -2.67 -1.57 -2.11
C ALA A 136 -3.85 -1.04 -1.30
N LYS A 137 -4.89 -0.49 -1.95
CA LYS A 137 -6.00 0.20 -1.28
C LYS A 137 -7.04 -0.71 -0.64
N PHE A 138 -7.43 -1.80 -1.30
CA PHE A 138 -8.50 -2.67 -0.80
C PHE A 138 -7.96 -3.76 0.14
N PHE A 139 -6.80 -4.33 -0.20
CA PHE A 139 -6.21 -5.43 0.56
C PHE A 139 -5.15 -4.96 1.56
N ASN A 140 -4.87 -3.65 1.66
CA ASN A 140 -3.78 -3.07 2.48
C ASN A 140 -2.45 -3.75 2.17
N SER A 141 -2.17 -4.00 0.89
CA SER A 141 -0.99 -4.72 0.40
C SER A 141 -0.80 -6.13 1.00
N SER A 142 -1.87 -6.75 1.51
CA SER A 142 -1.83 -8.09 2.09
C SER A 142 -2.04 -9.16 1.02
N THR A 143 -0.97 -9.87 0.67
CA THR A 143 -1.01 -10.99 -0.28
C THR A 143 -1.91 -12.12 0.20
N ASN A 144 -1.93 -12.42 1.50
CA ASN A 144 -2.82 -13.45 2.07
C ASN A 144 -4.30 -13.12 1.82
N LYS A 145 -4.71 -11.86 2.07
CA LYS A 145 -6.10 -11.43 1.82
C LYS A 145 -6.46 -11.52 0.34
N LEU A 146 -5.55 -11.12 -0.55
CA LEU A 146 -5.76 -11.22 -1.99
C LEU A 146 -5.93 -12.69 -2.43
N GLN A 147 -5.05 -13.58 -1.95
CA GLN A 147 -5.10 -15.01 -2.29
C GLN A 147 -6.40 -15.65 -1.80
N ASP A 148 -6.82 -15.39 -0.57
CA ASP A 148 -8.07 -15.93 -0.04
C ASP A 148 -9.30 -15.34 -0.74
N PHE A 149 -9.26 -14.05 -1.09
CA PHE A 149 -10.29 -13.41 -1.92
C PHE A 149 -10.41 -14.07 -3.30
N LEU A 150 -9.28 -14.29 -3.99
CA LEU A 150 -9.28 -14.93 -5.31
C LEU A 150 -9.81 -16.36 -5.23
N LYS A 151 -9.38 -17.14 -4.23
CA LYS A 151 -9.90 -18.50 -3.99
C LYS A 151 -11.41 -18.53 -3.86
N VAL A 152 -11.99 -17.59 -3.11
CA VAL A 152 -13.46 -17.50 -2.94
C VAL A 152 -14.15 -17.05 -4.22
N SER A 153 -13.59 -16.06 -4.92
CA SER A 153 -14.19 -15.53 -6.16
C SER A 153 -14.18 -16.51 -7.35
N GLN A 154 -13.22 -17.44 -7.37
CA GLN A 154 -13.02 -18.39 -8.47
C GLN A 154 -13.64 -19.77 -8.21
N VAL A 155 -14.38 -19.95 -7.12
CA VAL A 155 -15.04 -21.23 -6.81
C VAL A 155 -16.03 -21.60 -7.92
N GLN A 156 -15.84 -22.79 -8.50
CA GLN A 156 -16.74 -23.32 -9.51
C GLN A 156 -17.98 -23.95 -8.85
N VAL A 157 -19.09 -23.22 -8.85
CA VAL A 157 -20.34 -23.67 -8.23
C VAL A 157 -20.92 -24.94 -8.89
N ASN A 158 -20.55 -25.23 -10.13
CA ASN A 158 -21.07 -26.37 -10.89
C ASN A 158 -20.41 -27.72 -10.53
N ASP A 159 -19.30 -27.74 -9.78
CA ASP A 159 -18.66 -28.98 -9.35
C ASP A 159 -19.39 -29.57 -8.12
N LEU A 160 -19.92 -30.79 -8.27
CA LEU A 160 -20.62 -31.51 -7.21
C LEU A 160 -19.77 -31.70 -5.93
N LYS A 161 -18.46 -31.88 -6.05
CA LYS A 161 -17.57 -32.01 -4.88
C LYS A 161 -17.49 -30.69 -4.10
N ILE A 162 -17.41 -29.57 -4.83
CA ILE A 162 -17.40 -28.22 -4.24
C ILE A 162 -18.74 -27.95 -3.57
N GLN A 163 -19.86 -28.29 -4.21
CA GLN A 163 -21.19 -28.13 -3.61
C GLN A 163 -21.33 -28.90 -2.30
N ARG A 164 -20.93 -30.19 -2.29
CA ARG A 164 -20.97 -31.02 -1.06
C ARG A 164 -20.13 -30.41 0.07
N LYS A 165 -18.94 -29.92 -0.26
CA LYS A 165 -18.06 -29.26 0.71
C LYS A 165 -18.66 -27.95 1.23
N ALA A 166 -19.16 -27.10 0.35
CA ALA A 166 -19.81 -25.84 0.70
C ALA A 166 -21.00 -26.06 1.64
N VAL A 167 -21.86 -27.06 1.36
CA VAL A 167 -22.99 -27.41 2.22
C VAL A 167 -22.52 -27.97 3.57
N SER A 168 -21.44 -28.75 3.61
CA SER A 168 -20.89 -29.27 4.87
C SER A 168 -20.34 -28.18 5.80
N GLU A 169 -19.81 -27.10 5.23
CA GLU A 169 -19.23 -25.97 5.97
C GLU A 169 -20.26 -24.86 6.29
N LEU A 170 -21.42 -24.87 5.61
CA LEU A 170 -22.44 -23.83 5.67
C LEU A 170 -22.88 -23.47 7.10
N LYS A 171 -23.08 -24.47 7.97
CA LYS A 171 -23.50 -24.21 9.36
C LYS A 171 -22.48 -23.36 10.12
N LYS A 172 -21.19 -23.62 9.90
CA LYS A 172 -20.11 -22.86 10.53
C LYS A 172 -20.06 -21.43 9.98
N VAL A 173 -20.15 -21.28 8.65
CA VAL A 173 -20.22 -19.97 7.99
C VAL A 173 -21.37 -19.13 8.54
N MET A 174 -22.56 -19.71 8.67
CA MET A 174 -23.73 -19.02 9.23
C MET A 174 -23.52 -18.56 10.67
N ASN A 175 -22.82 -19.34 11.49
CA ASN A 175 -22.51 -18.94 12.86
C ASN A 175 -21.50 -17.80 12.93
N ASP A 176 -20.52 -17.79 12.03
CA ASP A 176 -19.47 -16.76 11.97
C ASP A 176 -19.99 -15.44 11.38
N LEU A 177 -21.05 -15.48 10.54
CA LEU A 177 -21.74 -14.30 10.00
C LEU A 177 -22.59 -13.57 11.04
N LEU A 178 -23.04 -14.27 12.08
CA LEU A 178 -23.73 -13.61 13.18
C LEU A 178 -22.75 -12.65 13.84
N PRO A 179 -23.14 -11.39 14.10
CA PRO A 179 -22.32 -10.52 14.91
C PRO A 179 -22.10 -11.26 16.22
N HIS A 180 -20.87 -11.73 16.45
CA HIS A 180 -20.49 -12.27 17.74
C HIS A 180 -20.71 -11.13 18.70
N SER A 181 -21.86 -11.15 19.38
CA SER A 181 -22.19 -10.18 20.38
C SER A 181 -20.98 -10.20 21.31
N THR A 182 -20.25 -9.11 21.38
CA THR A 182 -19.17 -8.88 22.35
C THR A 182 -19.75 -8.78 23.77
N LEU A 183 -20.85 -9.50 24.03
CA LEU A 183 -21.24 -10.04 25.31
C LEU A 183 -20.12 -10.98 25.76
N ARG A 184 -19.01 -10.36 26.17
CA ARG A 184 -18.15 -10.80 27.25
C ARG A 184 -19.10 -11.28 28.33
N LYS A 185 -19.42 -12.58 28.32
CA LYS A 185 -20.22 -13.23 29.36
C LYS A 185 -19.47 -12.91 30.65
N ARG A 186 -19.91 -11.86 31.35
CA ARG A 186 -19.30 -11.45 32.60
C ARG A 186 -19.39 -12.68 33.49
N LYS A 187 -18.23 -13.21 33.88
CA LYS A 187 -18.11 -14.30 34.83
C LYS A 187 -18.90 -13.85 36.06
N ARG A 188 -20.05 -14.47 36.32
CA ARG A 188 -20.86 -14.18 37.51
C ARG A 188 -19.96 -14.51 38.68
N SER A 189 -19.49 -13.50 39.41
CA SER A 189 -18.71 -13.73 40.62
C SER A 189 -19.64 -14.42 41.61
N GLN A 190 -19.49 -15.75 41.76
CA GLN A 190 -20.02 -16.43 42.92
C GLN A 190 -19.22 -15.95 44.12
N SER A 191 -19.63 -14.84 44.73
CA SER A 191 -19.28 -14.59 46.11
C SER A 191 -19.99 -15.67 46.93
N SER A 192 -19.24 -16.65 47.41
CA SER A 192 -19.69 -17.50 48.49
C SER A 192 -19.89 -16.62 49.71
N ILE A 193 -21.10 -16.07 49.88
CA ILE A 193 -21.55 -15.54 51.17
C ILE A 193 -21.73 -16.77 52.05
N ARG A 194 -20.59 -17.22 52.61
CA ARG A 194 -20.50 -18.24 53.63
C ARG A 194 -21.12 -17.62 54.87
N GLY A 195 -22.39 -17.95 55.12
CA GLY A 195 -23.13 -17.52 56.29
C GLY A 195 -22.32 -17.79 57.56
N ARG A 196 -21.82 -16.73 58.20
CA ARG A 196 -21.40 -16.79 59.59
C ARG A 196 -22.68 -16.81 60.42
N ARG A 197 -23.04 -18.00 60.91
CA ARG A 197 -24.01 -18.15 62.00
C ARG A 197 -23.46 -17.40 63.21
N ALA A 198 -24.23 -16.47 63.74
CA ALA A 198 -24.04 -15.93 65.07
C ALA A 198 -24.35 -17.03 66.09
N SER A 199 -23.45 -17.28 67.03
CA SER A 199 -23.80 -17.95 68.29
C SER A 199 -23.81 -16.90 69.39
N LYS A 200 -24.83 -17.02 70.25
CA LYS A 200 -24.97 -16.33 71.54
C LYS A 200 -23.77 -16.59 72.43
#